data_AF-A0A9D5GKT9-F1
#
_entry.id   AF-A0A9D5GKT9-F1
#
_cell.length_a   1.000
_cell.length_b   1.000
_cell.length_c   1.000
_cell.angle_alpha   90.00
_cell.angle_beta   90.00
_cell.angle_gamma   90.00
#
_symmetry.space_group_name_H-M   'P 1'
#
loop_
_entity.id
_entity.type
_entity.pdbx_description
1 polymer ?
#
loop_
_entity_poly.entity_id
_entity_poly.type
_entity_poly.pdbx_seq_one_letter_code
_entity_poly.pdbx_strand_id
1 'polypeptide(L)'
;MEVSITTDVGTGQRLNDDGWCAEQLHKNVTLLAVADGFGRPAGTAASVVVLDAMREIVRRELRRATFPRRSLTGNDVRELLRAAFAHANERLLRLGGGSDDFVAAGSTCT
;
A
#
# COMPACT_ATOMS: atom_id res chain seq x y z
N MET A 1 18.09 -6.10 9.35
CA MET A 1 17.35 -7.07 8.51
C MET A 1 17.73 -6.75 7.08
N GLU A 2 18.23 -7.72 6.33
CA GLU A 2 18.50 -7.56 4.91
C GLU A 2 17.23 -7.96 4.15
N VAL A 3 16.81 -7.13 3.18
CA VAL A 3 15.60 -7.33 2.38
C VAL A 3 15.99 -7.17 0.92
N SER A 4 15.74 -8.21 0.12
CA SER A 4 15.97 -8.19 -1.33
C SER A 4 14.63 -8.11 -2.04
N ILE A 5 14.56 -7.28 -3.08
CA ILE A 5 13.34 -7.01 -3.84
C ILE A 5 13.66 -7.18 -5.32
N THR A 6 12.79 -7.87 -6.03
CA THR A 6 12.91 -8.06 -7.47
C THR A 6 11.51 -7.98 -8.06
N THR A 7 11.40 -7.32 -9.21
CA THR A 7 10.17 -7.25 -9.98
C THR A 7 10.54 -7.41 -11.45
N ASP A 8 9.72 -8.13 -12.19
CA ASP A 8 9.92 -8.40 -13.61
C ASP A 8 8.56 -8.34 -14.31
N VAL A 9 8.52 -7.77 -15.50
CA VAL A 9 7.27 -7.63 -16.27
C VAL A 9 6.82 -8.99 -16.83
N GLY A 10 7.76 -9.92 -16.99
CA GLY A 10 7.57 -11.15 -17.73
C GLY A 10 7.39 -10.90 -19.23
N THR A 11 7.22 -12.00 -19.97
CA THR A 11 7.08 -11.98 -21.43
C THR A 11 5.64 -11.77 -21.90
N GLY A 12 4.65 -11.84 -21.00
CA GLY A 12 3.23 -11.82 -21.31
C GLY A 12 2.53 -10.48 -21.10
N GLN A 13 3.18 -9.54 -20.42
CA GLN A 13 2.60 -8.24 -20.06
C GLN A 13 3.28 -7.10 -20.83
N ARG A 14 2.52 -6.02 -21.10
CA ARG A 14 3.07 -4.82 -21.76
C ARG A 14 3.73 -3.86 -20.78
N LEU A 15 3.21 -3.79 -19.57
CA LEU A 15 3.64 -2.88 -18.51
C LEU A 15 3.76 -3.67 -17.22
N ASN A 16 4.63 -3.20 -16.34
CA ASN A 16 4.64 -3.66 -14.97
C ASN A 16 3.59 -2.88 -14.17
N ASP A 17 2.53 -3.57 -13.78
CA ASP A 17 1.51 -3.05 -12.89
C ASP A 17 1.69 -3.55 -11.45
N ASP A 18 2.79 -4.26 -11.15
CA ASP A 18 3.18 -4.62 -9.80
C ASP A 18 3.83 -3.42 -9.08
N GLY A 19 3.65 -3.39 -7.76
CA GLY A 19 4.29 -2.45 -6.87
C GLY A 19 4.87 -3.15 -5.66
N TRP A 20 5.86 -2.51 -5.04
CA TRP A 20 6.43 -2.97 -3.78
C TRP A 20 6.77 -1.78 -2.88
N CYS A 21 6.82 -2.03 -1.58
CA CYS A 21 7.31 -1.10 -0.56
C CYS A 21 8.20 -1.87 0.42
N ALA A 22 9.41 -1.36 0.66
CA ALA A 22 10.28 -1.84 1.72
C ALA A 22 10.91 -0.62 2.40
N GLU A 23 10.20 -0.06 3.37
CA GLU A 23 10.59 1.18 4.03
C GLU A 23 10.60 1.02 5.55
N GLN A 24 11.65 1.55 6.18
CA GLN A 24 11.64 1.77 7.62
C GLN A 24 10.77 2.99 7.93
N LEU A 25 9.54 2.76 8.40
CA LEU A 25 8.59 3.83 8.67
C LEU A 25 8.75 4.44 10.07
N HIS A 26 9.32 3.68 11.01
CA HIS A 26 9.60 4.11 12.37
C HIS A 26 10.80 3.33 12.96
N LYS A 27 11.36 3.80 14.08
CA LYS A 27 12.38 3.05 14.83
C LYS A 27 11.87 1.64 15.13
N ASN A 28 12.61 0.63 14.68
CA ASN A 28 12.30 -0.79 14.79
C ASN A 28 11.01 -1.27 14.08
N VAL A 29 10.45 -0.48 13.17
CA VAL A 29 9.28 -0.88 12.35
C VAL A 29 9.61 -0.70 10.88
N THR A 30 9.57 -1.81 10.14
CA THR A 30 9.75 -1.86 8.70
C THR A 30 8.44 -2.31 8.07
N LEU A 31 7.93 -1.54 7.11
CA LEU A 31 6.81 -1.96 6.27
C LEU A 31 7.39 -2.66 5.05
N LEU A 32 6.99 -3.91 4.88
CA LEU A 32 7.18 -4.68 3.66
C LEU A 32 5.79 -4.89 3.06
N ALA A 33 5.60 -4.48 1.81
CA ALA A 33 4.35 -4.70 1.12
C ALA A 33 4.59 -4.97 -0.36
N VAL A 34 3.77 -5.85 -0.94
CA VAL A 34 3.73 -6.13 -2.38
C VAL A 34 2.29 -5.99 -2.84
N ALA A 35 2.09 -5.41 -4.02
CA ALA A 35 0.79 -5.22 -4.61
C ALA A 35 0.82 -5.59 -6.09
N ASP A 36 -0.06 -6.49 -6.50
CA ASP A 36 -0.31 -6.82 -7.92
C ASP A 36 -1.62 -6.12 -8.31
N GLY A 37 -1.50 -5.16 -9.23
CA GLY A 37 -2.56 -4.27 -9.65
C GLY A 37 -2.99 -4.52 -11.09
N PHE A 38 -4.26 -4.25 -11.38
CA PHE A 38 -4.75 -4.12 -12.73
C PHE A 38 -5.51 -2.80 -12.90
N GLY A 39 -5.39 -2.22 -14.09
CA GLY A 39 -5.96 -0.92 -14.38
C GLY A 39 -5.12 0.25 -13.84
N ARG A 40 -5.28 1.40 -14.50
CA ARG A 40 -4.47 2.60 -14.25
C ARG A 40 -5.35 3.83 -14.04
N PRO A 41 -6.02 3.97 -12.88
CA PRO A 41 -6.83 5.14 -12.60
C PRO A 41 -5.96 6.41 -12.68
N ALA A 42 -6.43 7.41 -13.42
CA ALA A 42 -5.66 8.62 -13.72
C ALA A 42 -4.21 8.34 -14.21
N GLY A 43 -4.00 7.25 -14.96
CA GLY A 43 -2.70 6.88 -15.54
C GLY A 43 -1.71 6.22 -14.56
N THR A 44 -2.08 6.05 -13.29
CA THR A 44 -1.23 5.45 -12.25
C THR A 44 -1.66 4.02 -11.97
N ALA A 45 -0.73 3.07 -11.90
CA ALA A 45 -1.08 1.68 -11.55
C ALA A 45 -1.79 1.58 -10.20
N ALA A 46 -2.86 0.78 -10.15
CA ALA A 46 -3.64 0.59 -8.92
C ALA A 46 -2.79 0.10 -7.73
N SER A 47 -1.78 -0.73 -7.99
CA SER A 47 -0.81 -1.19 -6.99
C SER A 47 -0.06 -0.06 -6.32
N VAL A 48 0.42 0.91 -7.10
CA VAL A 48 1.12 2.11 -6.60
C VAL A 48 0.18 2.95 -5.74
N VAL A 49 -1.06 3.15 -6.20
CA VAL A 49 -2.09 3.89 -5.44
C VAL A 49 -2.33 3.25 -4.07
N VAL A 50 -2.46 1.92 -4.03
CA VAL A 50 -2.70 1.16 -2.80
C VAL A 50 -1.49 1.23 -1.86
N LEU A 51 -0.27 1.02 -2.37
CA LEU A 51 0.94 1.07 -1.56
C LEU A 51 1.22 2.46 -1.00
N ASP A 52 0.96 3.51 -1.77
CA ASP A 52 1.09 4.90 -1.30
C ASP A 52 0.11 5.19 -0.17
N ALA A 53 -1.16 4.77 -0.33
CA ALA A 53 -2.18 4.92 0.69
C ALA A 53 -1.79 4.19 1.99
N MET A 54 -1.33 2.94 1.87
CA MET A 54 -0.86 2.11 2.97
C MET A 54 0.34 2.75 3.70
N ARG A 55 1.32 3.24 2.94
CA ARG A 55 2.51 3.90 3.51
C ARG A 55 2.12 5.18 4.27
N GLU A 56 1.24 5.99 3.71
CA GLU A 56 0.79 7.26 4.30
C GLU A 56 0.12 7.05 5.66
N ILE A 57 -0.87 6.16 5.71
CA ILE A 57 -1.65 5.88 6.92
C ILE A 57 -0.80 5.19 8.00
N VAL A 58 0.02 4.20 7.63
CA VAL A 58 0.89 3.50 8.58
C VAL A 58 1.89 4.49 9.19
N ARG A 59 2.53 5.32 8.36
CA ARG A 59 3.46 6.36 8.84
C ARG A 59 2.76 7.37 9.75
N ARG A 60 1.54 7.80 9.42
CA ARG A 60 0.76 8.75 10.22
C ARG A 60 0.39 8.19 11.59
N GLU A 61 -0.12 6.97 11.64
CA GLU A 61 -0.55 6.34 12.88
C GLU A 61 0.65 5.94 13.76
N LEU A 62 1.76 5.48 13.17
CA LEU A 62 2.99 5.25 13.94
C LEU A 62 3.47 6.54 14.62
N ARG A 63 3.46 7.70 13.93
CA ARG A 63 3.81 8.99 14.54
C ARG A 63 2.87 9.36 15.70
N ARG A 64 1.58 9.03 15.61
CA ARG A 64 0.60 9.27 16.69
C ARG A 64 0.77 8.31 17.87
N ALA A 65 1.06 7.05 17.60
CA ALA A 65 1.22 6.02 18.63
C ALA A 65 2.50 6.19 19.45
N THR A 66 3.53 6.82 18.88
CA THR A 66 4.87 6.92 19.50
C THR A 66 5.02 8.12 20.46
N PHE A 67 3.92 8.67 20.98
CA PHE A 67 3.98 9.51 22.19
C PHE A 67 4.45 8.64 23.39
N PRO A 68 5.24 9.19 24.34
CA PRO A 68 6.56 8.65 24.66
C PRO A 68 6.66 7.33 25.47
N ARG A 69 5.60 6.52 25.61
CA ARG A 69 5.63 5.33 26.51
C ARG A 69 4.86 4.10 26.06
N ARG A 70 4.19 4.10 24.90
CA ARG A 70 3.42 2.93 24.46
C ARG A 70 4.23 2.08 23.47
N SER A 71 4.54 0.84 23.85
CA SER A 71 4.98 -0.18 22.90
C SER A 71 3.79 -0.60 22.04
N LEU A 72 4.01 -0.77 20.73
CA LEU A 72 3.01 -1.33 19.83
C LEU A 72 2.80 -2.81 20.18
N THR A 73 1.57 -3.17 20.54
CA THR A 73 1.18 -4.56 20.72
C THR A 73 0.81 -5.19 19.37
N GLY A 74 0.77 -6.53 19.29
CA GLY A 74 0.32 -7.21 18.08
C GLY A 74 -1.11 -6.84 17.66
N ASN A 75 -1.98 -6.52 18.62
CA ASN A 75 -3.34 -6.05 18.34
C ASN A 75 -3.34 -4.63 17.76
N ASP A 76 -2.47 -3.73 18.26
CA ASP A 76 -2.33 -2.39 17.70
C ASP A 76 -1.85 -2.44 16.24
N VAL A 77 -0.91 -3.34 15.92
CA VAL A 77 -0.42 -3.55 14.55
C VAL A 77 -1.52 -4.12 13.65
N ARG A 78 -2.32 -5.07 14.15
CA ARG A 78 -3.44 -5.65 13.39
C ARG A 78 -4.49 -4.59 13.04
N GLU A 79 -4.89 -3.78 14.01
CA GLU A 79 -5.88 -2.72 13.79
C GLU A 79 -5.31 -1.62 12.88
N LEU A 80 -4.03 -1.31 13.01
CA LEU A 80 -3.33 -0.41 12.08
C LEU A 80 -3.39 -0.91 10.64
N LEU A 81 -3.06 -2.19 10.40
CA LEU A 81 -3.10 -2.77 9.06
C LEU A 81 -4.53 -2.80 8.50
N ARG A 82 -5.53 -3.15 9.32
CA ARG A 82 -6.95 -3.10 8.92
C ARG A 82 -7.38 -1.70 8.49
N ALA A 83 -7.04 -0.69 9.28
CA ALA A 83 -7.30 0.70 8.93
C ALA A 83 -6.56 1.10 7.65
N ALA A 84 -5.33 0.60 7.46
CA ALA A 84 -4.55 0.87 6.27
C ALA A 84 -5.17 0.30 5.00
N PHE A 85 -5.58 -0.97 5.03
CA PHE A 85 -6.26 -1.63 3.90
C PHE A 85 -7.61 -0.96 3.59
N ALA A 86 -8.40 -0.62 4.62
CA ALA A 86 -9.66 0.08 4.43
C ALA A 86 -9.45 1.45 3.75
N HIS A 87 -8.43 2.20 4.18
CA HIS A 87 -8.08 3.48 3.59
C HIS A 87 -7.60 3.37 2.15
N ALA A 88 -6.75 2.38 1.85
CA ALA A 88 -6.28 2.11 0.50
C ALA A 88 -7.43 1.75 -0.44
N ASN A 89 -8.36 0.92 0.02
CA ASN A 89 -9.55 0.55 -0.75
C ASN A 89 -10.45 1.77 -1.03
N GLU A 90 -10.71 2.62 -0.03
CA GLU A 90 -11.49 3.84 -0.21
C GLU A 90 -10.81 4.81 -1.19
N ARG A 91 -9.48 4.93 -1.14
CA ARG A 91 -8.72 5.78 -2.06
C ARG A 91 -8.80 5.28 -3.49
N LEU A 92 -8.61 3.98 -3.71
CA LEU A 92 -8.72 3.38 -5.04
C LEU A 92 -10.15 3.49 -5.58
N LEU A 93 -11.17 3.23 -4.75
CA LEU A 93 -12.57 3.37 -5.13
C LEU A 93 -12.92 4.81 -5.55
N ARG A 94 -12.44 5.82 -4.83
CA ARG A 94 -12.66 7.23 -5.20
C ARG A 94 -12.01 7.61 -6.52
N LEU A 95 -10.85 7.02 -6.83
CA LEU A 95 -10.17 7.23 -8.10
C LEU A 95 -10.84 6.48 -9.26
N GLY A 96 -11.43 5.30 -8.99
CA GLY A 96 -12.18 4.52 -9.99
C GLY A 96 -13.61 4.99 -10.22
N GLY A 97 -14.28 5.59 -9.23
CA GLY A 97 -15.68 6.02 -9.31
C GLY A 97 -15.90 7.43 -9.88
N GLY A 98 -14.84 8.12 -10.31
CA GLY A 98 -14.90 9.54 -10.72
C GLY A 98 -15.04 9.79 -12.22
N SER A 99 -14.80 8.81 -13.09
CA SER A 99 -15.04 8.93 -14.54
C SER A 99 -15.28 7.56 -15.19
N ASP A 100 -16.10 7.55 -16.24
CA ASP A 100 -16.41 6.36 -17.06
C ASP A 100 -15.18 5.78 -17.78
N ASP A 101 -14.06 6.51 -17.82
CA ASP A 101 -12.80 6.07 -18.44
C ASP A 101 -11.96 5.17 -17.53
N PHE A 102 -12.27 5.10 -16.23
CA PHE A 102 -11.50 4.35 -15.24
C PHE A 102 -12.17 3.01 -14.93
N VAL A 103 -12.27 2.17 -15.95
CA VAL A 103 -12.87 0.83 -15.85
C VAL A 103 -12.17 -0.01 -14.76
N ALA A 104 -12.91 -0.29 -13.69
CA ALA A 104 -12.75 -1.40 -12.74
C ALA A 104 -11.34 -1.65 -12.15
N ALA A 105 -10.48 -0.63 -12.02
CA ALA A 105 -9.13 -0.84 -11.49
C ALA A 105 -9.14 -1.45 -10.07
N GLY A 106 -8.20 -2.37 -9.82
CA GLY A 106 -8.11 -3.13 -8.58
C GLY A 106 -6.67 -3.50 -8.28
N SER A 107 -6.38 -3.80 -7.01
CA SER A 107 -5.07 -4.30 -6.63
C SER A 107 -5.18 -5.25 -5.45
N THR A 108 -4.40 -6.32 -5.50
CA THR A 108 -4.05 -7.09 -4.30
C THR A 108 -3.01 -6.29 -3.50
N CYS A 109 -2.88 -6.59 -2.21
CA CYS A 109 -1.80 -6.06 -1.38
C CYS A 109 -1.57 -7.00 -0.19
N THR A 110 -0.31 -7.35 0.06
CA THR A 110 0.13 -8.19 1.19
C THR A 110 1.27 -7.53 1.92
#